data_AF-A0A3R7H2F8-F1
#
_entry.id   AF-A0A3R7H2F8-F1
#
_cell.length_a   1.000
_cell.length_b   1.000
_cell.length_c   1.000
_cell.angle_alpha   90.00
_cell.angle_beta   90.00
_cell.angle_gamma   90.00
#
_symmetry.space_group_name_H-M   'P 1'
#
loop_
_entity.id
_entity.type
_entity.pdbx_description
1 polymer ?
#
loop_
_entity_poly.entity_id
_entity_poly.type
_entity_poly.pdbx_seq_one_letter_code
_entity_poly.pdbx_strand_id
1 'polypeptide(L)'
;MEKSLPSTSLLKSVLLSASLLLGTALLTGCGGNNVDVAQSLPSSFSASHAMSTCLWQGPVGTAPTDVNEAYPDAGTQYWATQFKIPAGDRVFLKGQFAYSRYISFNSYRTDNSPAVALTDYQISPDAGSTNPFIADAARYAPNRSFTIEVVPTSAAGTPAPSTLYADSDYGQTITVWYRV
;
A
#
# COMPACT_ATOMS: atom_id res chain seq x y z
N MET A 1 -20.05 -33.21 -66.14
CA MET A 1 -19.03 -32.29 -66.70
C MET A 1 -18.09 -31.97 -65.57
N GLU A 2 -17.03 -32.78 -65.46
CA GLU A 2 -16.06 -32.72 -64.37
C GLU A 2 -14.71 -32.69 -65.06
N LYS A 3 -13.94 -31.62 -64.84
CA LYS A 3 -12.62 -31.43 -65.45
C LYS A 3 -11.57 -31.38 -64.35
N SER A 4 -10.68 -32.35 -64.46
CA SER A 4 -9.44 -32.60 -63.74
C SER A 4 -8.47 -31.42 -63.73
N LEU A 5 -7.54 -31.39 -62.76
CA LEU A 5 -6.11 -31.69 -62.95
C LEU A 5 -5.35 -31.69 -61.59
N PRO A 6 -4.12 -32.27 -61.51
CA PRO A 6 -3.65 -33.05 -60.36
C PRO A 6 -2.29 -32.58 -59.78
N SER A 7 -1.65 -33.48 -58.99
CA SER A 7 -0.20 -33.58 -58.74
C SER A 7 0.33 -32.65 -57.62
N THR A 8 1.12 -33.05 -56.63
CA THR A 8 2.12 -34.14 -56.58
C THR A 8 2.50 -34.43 -55.13
N SER A 9 2.63 -35.71 -54.82
CA SER A 9 3.37 -36.24 -53.66
C SER A 9 4.88 -35.97 -53.81
N LEU A 10 5.60 -35.78 -52.70
CA LEU A 10 6.79 -36.58 -52.38
C LEU A 10 7.40 -36.20 -51.03
N LEU A 11 7.52 -37.24 -50.19
CA LEU A 11 8.29 -37.34 -48.96
C LEU A 11 9.74 -36.86 -49.12
N LYS A 12 10.35 -36.39 -48.02
CA LYS A 12 11.67 -36.89 -47.56
C LYS A 12 11.98 -36.48 -46.11
N SER A 13 12.72 -37.38 -45.49
CA SER A 13 12.92 -37.71 -44.09
C SER A 13 14.23 -37.15 -43.49
N VAL A 14 14.21 -36.94 -42.16
CA VAL A 14 15.25 -37.21 -41.14
C VAL A 14 16.59 -36.44 -41.20
N LEU A 15 17.06 -35.98 -40.02
CA LEU A 15 18.44 -36.01 -39.45
C LEU A 15 18.46 -35.10 -38.19
N LEU A 16 18.39 -35.61 -36.95
CA LEU A 16 19.47 -36.06 -36.04
C LEU A 16 20.70 -35.12 -35.95
N SER A 17 20.88 -34.44 -34.81
CA SER A 17 22.13 -33.77 -34.44
C SER A 17 22.48 -34.10 -32.99
N ALA A 18 23.56 -34.87 -32.82
CA ALA A 18 24.17 -35.22 -31.55
C ALA A 18 25.13 -34.10 -31.10
N SER A 19 25.09 -33.73 -29.82
CA SER A 19 26.04 -32.78 -29.22
C SER A 19 27.02 -33.54 -28.32
N LEU A 20 28.31 -33.43 -28.64
CA LEU A 20 29.44 -34.13 -28.04
C LEU A 20 29.96 -33.36 -26.80
N LEU A 21 30.29 -34.08 -25.73
CA LEU A 21 30.92 -33.60 -24.50
C LEU A 21 32.34 -33.08 -24.74
N LEU A 22 32.79 -32.10 -23.94
CA LEU A 22 34.16 -32.02 -23.39
C LEU A 22 34.26 -30.96 -22.27
N GLY A 23 34.71 -31.34 -21.07
CA GLY A 23 35.15 -30.38 -20.05
C GLY A 23 34.90 -30.76 -18.58
N THR A 24 35.47 -31.86 -18.10
CA THR A 24 35.59 -32.12 -16.66
C THR A 24 36.72 -31.27 -16.05
N ALA A 25 36.36 -30.35 -15.15
CA ALA A 25 37.31 -29.75 -14.20
C ALA A 25 36.94 -30.23 -12.79
N LEU A 26 37.70 -31.19 -12.27
CA LEU A 26 37.69 -31.54 -10.84
C LEU A 26 38.69 -30.61 -10.13
N LEU A 27 38.18 -29.66 -9.37
CA LEU A 27 38.91 -29.03 -8.28
C LEU A 27 38.17 -29.36 -6.99
N THR A 28 38.72 -30.32 -6.26
CA THR A 28 38.29 -30.73 -4.93
C THR A 28 38.66 -29.63 -3.95
N GLY A 29 37.70 -28.75 -3.63
CA GLY A 29 37.81 -27.79 -2.54
C GLY A 29 37.07 -28.31 -1.30
N CYS A 30 37.80 -28.88 -0.35
CA CYS A 30 37.29 -29.08 1.00
C CYS A 30 37.24 -27.70 1.69
N GLY A 31 36.04 -27.21 1.92
CA GLY A 31 35.79 -25.95 2.62
C GLY A 31 34.33 -25.88 3.01
N GLY A 32 33.93 -26.79 3.91
CA GLY A 32 32.60 -26.80 4.48
C GLY A 32 32.37 -25.55 5.31
N ASN A 33 31.80 -24.54 4.67
CA ASN A 33 30.90 -23.60 5.30
C ASN A 33 29.64 -23.65 4.45
N ASN A 34 28.75 -24.60 4.74
CA ASN A 34 27.34 -24.42 4.41
C ASN A 34 26.91 -23.18 5.18
N VAL A 35 27.03 -22.03 4.54
CA VAL A 35 26.22 -20.89 4.94
C VAL A 35 24.85 -21.26 4.43
N ASP A 36 24.13 -22.04 5.23
CA ASP A 36 22.68 -22.09 5.16
C ASP A 36 22.25 -20.64 5.36
N VAL A 37 22.14 -19.89 4.27
CA VAL A 37 21.31 -18.70 4.22
C VAL A 37 19.89 -19.23 4.26
N ALA A 38 19.50 -19.78 5.42
CA ALA A 38 18.16 -19.64 5.90
C ALA A 38 17.94 -18.13 5.88
N GLN A 39 17.32 -17.66 4.80
CA GLN A 39 16.71 -16.35 4.76
C GLN A 39 15.80 -16.33 5.98
N SER A 40 16.29 -15.74 7.06
CA SER A 40 15.43 -15.16 8.07
C SER A 40 14.70 -14.05 7.33
N LEU A 41 13.59 -14.44 6.68
CA LEU A 41 12.52 -13.51 6.42
C LEU A 41 12.31 -12.79 7.74
N PRO A 42 12.41 -11.45 7.80
CA PRO A 42 12.00 -10.76 9.00
C PRO A 42 10.53 -11.08 9.20
N SER A 43 10.25 -12.02 10.10
CA SER A 43 8.94 -12.26 10.68
C SER A 43 8.61 -11.08 11.59
N SER A 44 8.42 -9.91 11.00
CA SER A 44 8.17 -8.66 11.73
C SER A 44 6.72 -8.24 11.60
N PHE A 45 5.79 -9.15 11.87
CA PHE A 45 4.47 -8.77 12.41
C PHE A 45 4.11 -9.58 13.66
N SER A 46 5.10 -10.12 14.37
CA SER A 46 4.93 -10.54 15.77
C SER A 46 5.62 -9.55 16.69
N ALA A 47 5.08 -8.34 16.72
CA ALA A 47 5.10 -7.53 17.93
C ALA A 47 3.64 -7.36 18.33
N SER A 48 3.26 -7.91 19.49
CA SER A 48 2.18 -7.30 20.24
C SER A 48 2.56 -5.83 20.35
N HIS A 49 1.94 -4.96 19.58
CA HIS A 49 2.19 -3.54 19.71
C HIS A 49 1.76 -3.21 21.14
N ALA A 50 2.74 -2.92 22.00
CA ALA A 50 2.43 -2.41 23.33
C ALA A 50 1.48 -1.23 23.13
N MET A 51 0.37 -1.22 23.88
CA MET A 51 -0.61 -0.15 23.80
C MET A 51 0.13 1.19 23.95
N SER A 52 0.27 1.92 22.85
CA SER A 52 0.95 3.22 22.84
C SER A 52 -0.07 4.30 23.17
N THR A 53 0.35 5.31 23.92
CA THR A 53 -0.45 6.52 24.15
C THR A 53 -0.38 7.49 22.96
N CYS A 54 0.55 7.28 22.02
CA CYS A 54 0.60 8.00 20.75
C CYS A 54 -0.29 7.31 19.72
N LEU A 55 -1.26 8.05 19.17
CA LEU A 55 -2.16 7.51 18.16
C LEU A 55 -1.39 7.05 16.91
N TRP A 56 -0.50 7.89 16.41
CA TRP A 56 0.27 7.65 15.19
C TRP A 56 1.59 6.93 15.48
N GLN A 57 1.87 5.88 14.70
CA GLN A 57 3.13 5.14 14.68
C GLN A 57 3.83 5.41 13.35
N GLY A 58 5.16 5.54 13.36
CA GLY A 58 5.96 5.90 12.19
C GLY A 58 6.98 7.01 12.47
N PRO A 59 7.52 7.66 11.42
CA PRO A 59 7.14 7.49 10.01
C PRO A 59 7.67 6.19 9.38
N VAL A 60 6.92 5.68 8.41
CA VAL A 60 7.33 4.62 7.48
C VAL A 60 7.59 5.30 6.14
N GLY A 61 8.80 5.16 5.63
CA GLY A 61 9.33 5.97 4.53
C GLY A 61 10.64 5.38 4.01
N THR A 62 11.30 6.08 3.09
CA THR A 62 12.64 5.69 2.61
C THR A 62 13.74 6.59 3.17
N ALA A 63 13.46 7.47 4.12
CA ALA A 63 14.53 8.20 4.77
C ALA A 63 15.42 7.21 5.55
N PRO A 64 16.71 7.52 5.76
CA PRO A 64 17.64 6.60 6.41
C PRO A 64 17.23 6.13 7.82
N THR A 65 16.32 6.86 8.46
CA THR A 65 15.79 6.58 9.81
C THR A 65 14.47 5.81 9.79
N ASP A 66 13.85 5.63 8.63
CA ASP A 66 12.51 5.08 8.51
C ASP A 66 12.59 3.56 8.24
N VAL A 67 11.57 2.83 8.69
CA VAL A 67 11.42 1.41 8.33
C VAL A 67 10.95 1.35 6.88
N ASN A 68 11.81 0.92 5.95
CA ASN A 68 11.44 0.74 4.55
C ASN A 68 10.74 -0.61 4.37
N GLU A 69 9.45 -0.66 4.68
CA GLU A 69 8.68 -1.92 4.68
C GLU A 69 8.08 -2.27 3.30
N ALA A 70 8.03 -1.32 2.36
CA ALA A 70 7.35 -1.51 1.07
C ALA A 70 7.92 -0.70 -0.11
N TYR A 71 9.14 -0.15 -0.02
CA TYR A 71 9.68 0.84 -0.98
C TYR A 71 8.70 2.02 -1.24
N PRO A 72 8.30 2.77 -0.20
CA PRO A 72 7.48 3.96 -0.41
C PRO A 72 8.22 5.00 -1.28
N ASP A 73 7.48 5.87 -1.95
CA ASP A 73 8.04 7.01 -2.68
C ASP A 73 8.95 7.85 -1.77
N ALA A 74 10.15 8.20 -2.25
CA ALA A 74 11.14 8.97 -1.49
C ALA A 74 10.68 10.39 -1.09
N GLY A 75 9.63 10.90 -1.73
CA GLY A 75 8.97 12.16 -1.38
C GLY A 75 7.77 12.02 -0.44
N THR A 76 7.54 10.84 0.15
CA THR A 76 6.33 10.55 0.93
C THR A 76 6.68 10.00 2.31
N GLN A 77 5.93 10.42 3.33
CA GLN A 77 5.94 9.83 4.66
C GLN A 77 4.58 9.21 5.01
N TYR A 78 4.62 8.02 5.62
CA TYR A 78 3.43 7.33 6.10
C TYR A 78 3.41 7.21 7.61
N TRP A 79 2.25 7.43 8.20
CA TRP A 79 1.98 7.21 9.62
C TRP A 79 0.80 6.26 9.74
N ALA A 80 0.94 5.20 10.52
CA ALA A 80 -0.09 4.21 10.70
C ALA A 80 -0.69 4.30 12.11
N THR A 81 -1.96 3.97 12.24
CA THR A 81 -2.62 3.77 13.53
C THR A 81 -3.58 2.60 13.45
N GLN A 82 -3.78 1.92 14.57
CA GLN A 82 -4.78 0.89 14.73
C GLN A 82 -5.57 1.17 16.01
N PHE A 83 -6.89 1.22 15.90
CA PHE A 83 -7.77 1.46 17.05
C PHE A 83 -9.13 0.80 16.84
N LYS A 84 -9.94 0.77 17.89
CA LYS A 84 -11.32 0.27 17.86
C LYS A 84 -12.27 1.40 18.23
N ILE A 85 -13.43 1.43 17.60
CA ILE A 85 -14.52 2.37 17.94
C ILE A 85 -15.61 1.54 18.63
N PRO A 86 -15.81 1.66 19.96
CA PRO A 86 -16.91 1.00 20.65
C PRO A 86 -18.28 1.42 20.09
N ALA A 87 -19.29 0.55 20.23
CA ALA A 87 -20.64 0.89 19.79
C ALA A 87 -21.17 2.13 20.53
N GLY A 88 -21.63 3.12 19.78
CA GLY A 88 -22.12 4.41 20.30
C GLY A 88 -21.04 5.51 20.39
N ASP A 89 -19.77 5.15 20.27
CA ASP A 89 -18.67 6.13 20.25
C ASP A 89 -18.38 6.64 18.84
N ARG A 90 -17.73 7.80 18.76
CA ARG A 90 -17.30 8.44 17.51
C ARG A 90 -15.86 8.89 17.63
N VAL A 91 -15.11 8.76 16.53
CA VAL A 91 -13.72 9.21 16.45
C VAL A 91 -13.59 10.30 15.40
N PHE A 92 -12.94 11.39 15.79
CA PHE A 92 -12.64 12.51 14.91
C PHE A 92 -11.13 12.76 14.86
N LEU A 93 -10.59 12.84 13.66
CA LEU A 93 -9.21 13.27 13.41
C LEU A 93 -9.23 14.77 13.09
N LYS A 94 -8.61 15.56 13.98
CA LYS A 94 -8.47 17.01 13.79
C LYS A 94 -7.04 17.34 13.42
N GLY A 95 -6.87 18.22 12.45
CA GLY A 95 -5.54 18.59 11.98
C GLY A 95 -5.54 19.87 11.17
N GLN A 96 -4.39 20.14 10.57
CA GLN A 96 -4.22 21.20 9.58
C GLN A 96 -3.77 20.56 8.27
N PHE A 97 -4.30 21.05 7.15
CA PHE A 97 -3.78 20.70 5.83
C PHE A 97 -2.27 20.94 5.81
N ALA A 98 -1.50 19.95 5.38
CA ALA A 98 -0.04 20.02 5.40
C ALA A 98 0.48 21.02 4.35
N TYR A 99 1.70 21.51 4.54
CA TYR A 99 2.45 22.22 3.50
C TYR A 99 3.12 21.22 2.56
N SER A 100 2.31 20.35 1.95
CA SER A 100 2.76 19.27 1.07
C SER A 100 2.12 19.41 -0.31
N ARG A 101 2.52 18.50 -1.21
CA ARG A 101 1.89 18.40 -2.54
C ARG A 101 0.64 17.52 -2.54
N TYR A 102 0.47 16.71 -1.50
CA TYR A 102 -0.59 15.72 -1.39
C TYR A 102 -0.77 15.31 0.07
N ILE A 103 -2.00 15.05 0.50
CA ILE A 103 -2.27 14.25 1.70
C ILE A 103 -3.40 13.26 1.45
N SER A 104 -3.36 12.13 2.16
CA SER A 104 -4.48 11.19 2.20
C SER A 104 -4.58 10.46 3.52
N PHE A 105 -5.81 10.10 3.89
CA PHE A 105 -6.11 9.12 4.94
C PHE A 105 -6.70 7.88 4.29
N ASN A 106 -6.04 6.75 4.47
CA ASN A 106 -6.42 5.49 3.85
C ASN A 106 -6.81 4.49 4.92
N SER A 107 -8.03 3.99 4.87
CA SER A 107 -8.50 2.92 5.75
C SER A 107 -8.24 1.55 5.12
N TYR A 108 -8.02 0.57 5.98
CA TYR A 108 -7.84 -0.83 5.59
C TYR A 108 -8.80 -1.72 6.38
N ARG A 109 -9.28 -2.77 5.72
CA ARG A 109 -10.10 -3.82 6.33
C ARG A 109 -9.28 -4.64 7.32
N THR A 110 -9.95 -5.51 8.07
CA THR A 110 -9.31 -6.40 9.05
C THR A 110 -8.35 -7.41 8.43
N ASP A 111 -8.48 -7.70 7.13
CA ASP A 111 -7.56 -8.56 6.35
C ASP A 111 -6.41 -7.77 5.71
N ASN A 112 -6.21 -6.50 6.10
CA ASN A 112 -5.25 -5.56 5.56
C ASN A 112 -5.45 -5.22 4.06
N SER A 113 -6.60 -5.54 3.46
CA SER A 113 -6.94 -5.03 2.13
C SER A 113 -7.35 -3.55 2.18
N PRO A 114 -7.05 -2.73 1.16
CA PRO A 114 -7.48 -1.33 1.12
C PRO A 114 -9.00 -1.19 1.13
N ALA A 115 -9.54 -0.35 2.02
CA ALA A 115 -10.97 -0.05 2.11
C ALA A 115 -11.32 1.23 1.36
N VAL A 116 -10.93 2.40 1.88
CA VAL A 116 -11.24 3.72 1.32
C VAL A 116 -10.03 4.64 1.40
N ALA A 117 -9.83 5.46 0.38
CA ALA A 117 -8.88 6.57 0.40
C ALA A 117 -9.65 7.90 0.44
N LEU A 118 -9.45 8.67 1.50
CA LEU A 118 -9.92 10.06 1.62
C LEU A 118 -8.75 10.99 1.31
N THR A 119 -8.80 11.61 0.15
CA THR A 119 -7.73 12.48 -0.38
C THR A 119 -8.02 13.95 -0.12
N ASP A 120 -6.96 14.76 -0.15
CA ASP A 120 -6.97 16.18 0.22
C ASP A 120 -8.14 17.03 -0.31
N TYR A 121 -8.45 16.97 -1.60
CA TYR A 121 -9.53 17.75 -2.23
C TYR A 121 -10.94 17.29 -1.80
N GLN A 122 -11.08 16.10 -1.20
CA GLN A 122 -12.35 15.56 -0.69
C GLN A 122 -12.64 16.01 0.75
N ILE A 123 -11.64 16.60 1.43
CA ILE A 123 -11.78 17.08 2.81
C ILE A 123 -12.27 18.52 2.78
N SER A 124 -13.43 18.77 3.39
CA SER A 124 -13.91 20.12 3.62
C SER A 124 -13.12 20.77 4.77
N PRO A 125 -12.68 22.04 4.62
CA PRO A 125 -12.02 22.75 5.71
C PRO A 125 -13.01 23.06 6.84
N ASP A 126 -12.49 23.21 8.05
CA ASP A 126 -13.28 23.73 9.17
C ASP A 126 -13.75 25.17 8.88
N ALA A 127 -14.78 25.63 9.60
CA ALA A 127 -15.29 27.00 9.44
C ALA A 127 -14.18 28.05 9.61
N GLY A 128 -14.05 28.96 8.64
CA GLY A 128 -13.00 29.98 8.62
C GLY A 128 -11.61 29.50 8.20
N SER A 129 -11.48 28.23 7.79
CA SER A 129 -10.25 27.66 7.23
C SER A 129 -10.35 27.48 5.72
N THR A 130 -9.18 27.34 5.07
CA THR A 130 -9.04 27.10 3.64
C THR A 130 -8.46 25.71 3.40
N ASN A 131 -9.08 24.93 2.50
CA ASN A 131 -8.43 23.76 1.92
C ASN A 131 -7.50 24.24 0.78
N PRO A 132 -6.17 24.10 0.88
CA PRO A 132 -5.22 24.57 -0.13
C PRO A 132 -5.08 23.64 -1.35
N PHE A 133 -5.76 22.49 -1.36
CA PHE A 133 -5.65 21.44 -2.38
C PHE A 133 -6.75 21.51 -3.45
N ILE A 134 -7.68 22.46 -3.34
CA ILE A 134 -8.66 22.75 -4.38
C ILE A 134 -8.15 23.86 -5.32
N ALA A 135 -8.71 23.92 -6.53
CA ALA A 135 -8.34 24.93 -7.51
C ALA A 135 -8.55 26.36 -6.94
N ASP A 136 -7.63 27.26 -7.31
CA ASP A 136 -7.63 28.69 -6.95
C ASP A 136 -7.55 29.02 -5.45
N ALA A 137 -7.39 28.02 -4.58
CA ALA A 137 -7.20 28.25 -3.15
C ALA A 137 -5.82 28.84 -2.82
N ALA A 138 -5.78 29.68 -1.79
CA ALA A 138 -4.52 30.22 -1.28
C ALA A 138 -3.65 29.10 -0.69
N ARG A 139 -2.60 28.71 -1.41
CA ARG A 139 -1.66 27.64 -1.00
C ARG A 139 -1.06 27.86 0.38
N TYR A 140 -0.83 29.10 0.79
CA TYR A 140 -0.23 29.46 2.08
C TYR A 140 -1.24 30.09 3.05
N ALA A 141 -2.53 29.75 2.91
CA ALA A 141 -3.56 30.22 3.85
C ALA A 141 -3.16 29.87 5.30
N PRO A 142 -3.18 30.85 6.23
CA PRO A 142 -2.76 30.64 7.61
C PRO A 142 -3.75 29.77 8.39
N ASN A 143 -5.06 29.92 8.12
CA ASN A 143 -6.11 29.09 8.71
C ASN A 143 -6.43 27.94 7.75
N ARG A 144 -6.05 26.71 8.13
CA ARG A 144 -6.14 25.53 7.26
C ARG A 144 -6.54 24.27 8.02
N SER A 145 -7.38 24.44 9.04
CA SER A 145 -7.82 23.33 9.88
C SER A 145 -8.86 22.46 9.15
N PHE A 146 -8.89 21.18 9.51
CA PHE A 146 -9.92 20.24 9.11
C PHE A 146 -10.27 19.29 10.26
N THR A 147 -11.49 18.75 10.17
CA THR A 147 -11.97 17.65 10.99
C THR A 147 -12.48 16.54 10.09
N ILE A 148 -11.99 15.31 10.28
CA ILE A 148 -12.45 14.10 9.61
C ILE A 148 -13.14 13.19 10.62
N GLU A 149 -14.30 12.65 10.29
CA GLU A 149 -14.92 11.58 11.06
C GLU A 149 -14.47 10.21 10.52
N VAL A 150 -14.08 9.30 11.41
CA VAL A 150 -13.82 7.90 11.05
C VAL A 150 -15.05 7.07 11.37
N VAL A 151 -15.65 6.46 10.36
CA VAL A 151 -16.88 5.68 10.49
C VAL A 151 -16.57 4.19 10.32
N PRO A 152 -16.84 3.33 11.33
CA PRO A 152 -16.55 1.91 11.30
C PRO A 152 -17.63 1.14 10.52
N THR A 153 -17.94 1.59 9.30
CA THR A 153 -18.87 0.93 8.37
C THR A 153 -18.44 1.23 6.92
N SER A 154 -19.09 0.57 5.97
CA SER A 154 -19.08 0.99 4.56
C SER A 154 -19.97 2.23 4.33
N ALA A 155 -19.68 2.99 3.26
CA ALA A 155 -20.52 4.11 2.83
C ALA A 155 -21.80 3.61 2.16
N ALA A 156 -22.96 4.12 2.57
CA ALA A 156 -24.23 3.85 1.91
C ALA A 156 -24.45 4.80 0.72
N GLY A 157 -23.71 4.59 -0.37
CA GLY A 157 -23.75 5.42 -1.57
C GLY A 157 -22.60 6.43 -1.66
N THR A 158 -22.89 7.67 -2.04
CA THR A 158 -21.87 8.72 -2.15
C THR A 158 -21.30 9.04 -0.75
N PRO A 159 -19.99 8.92 -0.53
CA PRO A 159 -19.38 9.24 0.75
C PRO A 159 -19.63 10.69 1.15
N ALA A 160 -19.95 10.92 2.42
CA ALA A 160 -20.00 12.26 2.98
C ALA A 160 -18.60 12.92 2.92
N PRO A 161 -18.53 14.25 2.67
CA PRO A 161 -17.25 14.95 2.73
C PRO A 161 -16.62 14.82 4.13
N SER A 162 -15.30 14.89 4.19
CA SER A 162 -14.54 14.75 5.45
C SER A 162 -14.90 13.50 6.27
N THR A 163 -15.27 12.41 5.62
CA THR A 163 -15.62 11.15 6.28
C THR A 163 -14.76 10.01 5.74
N LEU A 164 -14.01 9.36 6.62
CA LEU A 164 -13.23 8.16 6.31
C LEU A 164 -14.02 6.92 6.73
N TYR A 165 -14.62 6.24 5.76
CA TYR A 165 -15.26 4.94 5.98
C TYR A 165 -14.20 3.85 6.08
N ALA A 166 -14.34 2.96 7.06
CA ALA A 166 -13.36 1.91 7.32
C ALA A 166 -13.73 0.54 6.75
N ASP A 167 -14.96 0.36 6.24
CA ASP A 167 -15.49 -0.94 5.80
C ASP A 167 -15.21 -2.05 6.84
N SER A 168 -15.62 -1.76 8.07
CA SER A 168 -15.43 -2.57 9.28
C SER A 168 -16.73 -2.53 10.10
N ASP A 169 -16.67 -2.97 11.36
CA ASP A 169 -17.77 -2.89 12.33
C ASP A 169 -17.30 -2.23 13.64
N TYR A 170 -18.25 -1.71 14.43
CA TYR A 170 -17.96 -1.25 15.79
C TYR A 170 -17.30 -2.36 16.63
N GLY A 171 -16.26 -1.99 17.40
CA GLY A 171 -15.47 -2.91 18.22
C GLY A 171 -14.43 -3.73 17.46
N GLN A 172 -14.44 -3.71 16.12
CA GLN A 172 -13.37 -4.30 15.31
C GLN A 172 -12.21 -3.32 15.15
N THR A 173 -11.02 -3.87 14.89
CA THR A 173 -9.83 -3.05 14.64
C THR A 173 -9.97 -2.35 13.30
N ILE A 174 -9.72 -1.05 13.30
CA ILE A 174 -9.59 -0.21 12.12
C ILE A 174 -8.12 0.16 12.00
N THR A 175 -7.56 -0.01 10.80
CA THR A 175 -6.22 0.46 10.47
C THR A 175 -6.34 1.68 9.56
N VAL A 176 -5.66 2.77 9.93
CA VAL A 176 -5.59 4.01 9.11
C VAL A 176 -4.14 4.36 8.83
N TRP A 177 -3.85 4.66 7.57
CA TRP A 177 -2.58 5.20 7.11
C TRP A 177 -2.77 6.65 6.69
N TYR A 178 -2.03 7.56 7.31
CA TYR A 178 -1.90 8.94 6.90
C TYR A 178 -0.66 9.12 6.04
N ARG A 179 -0.84 9.63 4.82
CA ARG A 179 0.21 9.94 3.86
C ARG A 179 0.38 11.45 3.74
N VAL A 180 1.62 11.93 3.75
CA VAL A 180 1.99 13.34 3.54
C VAL A 180 3.30 13.49 2.77
#